data_AF-A0A5J4PIP2-F1
#
_entry.id   AF-A0A5J4PIP2-F1
#
_cell.length_a   1.000
_cell.length_b   1.000
_cell.length_c   1.000
_cell.angle_alpha   90.00
_cell.angle_beta   90.00
_cell.angle_gamma   90.00
#
_symmetry.space_group_name_H-M   'P 1'
#
loop_
_entity.id
_entity.type
_entity.pdbx_description
1 polymer ?
#
loop_
_entity_poly.entity_id
_entity_poly.type
_entity_poly.pdbx_seq_one_letter_code
_entity_poly.pdbx_strand_id
1 'polypeptide(L)'
;APRLFFSSYIPAQEIYALQQGLPKEHLAPVLANLEEMRIHLFTSDAWRSFFIILIGTVLLLLHNIRKLKTAWMITAIAVLCLFDMWAVNKRYLYDDQFVPSNQIVEKTFAKTQTDNFILQDTSPDYRVLNFASNTFNENNTSYWHKSIGGYHAAKLRRYQEMIDRHISKEMQNLYREVSSSQGDMNALNPDTFRILNMLNTKYLIFPGEGENTIPLENPYAYGNAWFVDNIAYVDNANEEIDALNTIFPARTAVVDMRFKDKLNGTTSIQKDTAATI
;
A
#
# COMPACT_ATOMS: atom_id res chain seq x y z
N ALA A 1 4.26 -40.07 -4.11
CA ALA A 1 5.11 -39.10 -4.82
C ALA A 1 4.33 -37.80 -4.99
N PRO A 2 4.86 -36.64 -4.57
CA PRO A 2 4.15 -35.35 -4.63
C PRO A 2 3.68 -34.98 -6.04
N ARG A 3 4.41 -35.43 -7.06
CA ARG A 3 4.08 -35.28 -8.49
C ARG A 3 2.82 -36.04 -8.96
N LEU A 4 2.18 -36.84 -8.10
CA LEU A 4 0.93 -37.53 -8.44
C LEU A 4 -0.29 -36.60 -8.41
N PHE A 5 -0.27 -35.56 -7.57
CA PHE A 5 -1.43 -34.68 -7.34
C PHE A 5 -1.27 -33.29 -7.95
N PHE A 6 -0.03 -32.91 -8.27
CA PHE A 6 0.29 -31.58 -8.80
C PHE A 6 1.16 -31.73 -10.04
N SER A 7 0.71 -31.13 -11.15
CA SER A 7 1.41 -31.10 -12.43
C SER A 7 2.56 -30.08 -12.45
N SER A 8 2.53 -29.08 -11.56
CA SER A 8 3.59 -28.10 -11.38
C SER A 8 3.61 -27.62 -9.94
N TYR A 9 4.83 -27.37 -9.43
CA TYR A 9 5.07 -26.68 -8.15
C TYR A 9 5.40 -25.20 -8.36
N ILE A 10 5.38 -24.72 -9.61
CA ILE A 10 5.66 -23.33 -9.98
C ILE A 10 4.45 -22.74 -10.72
N PRO A 11 3.81 -21.69 -10.18
CA PRO A 11 2.74 -20.97 -10.85
C PRO A 11 3.18 -20.39 -12.19
N ALA A 12 2.27 -20.38 -13.18
CA ALA A 12 2.55 -19.86 -14.52
C ALA A 12 3.00 -18.39 -14.51
N GLN A 13 2.43 -17.57 -13.62
CA GLN A 13 2.83 -16.16 -13.45
C GLN A 13 4.28 -16.02 -13.01
N GLU A 14 4.76 -16.91 -12.14
CA GLU A 14 6.14 -16.88 -11.65
C GLU A 14 7.12 -17.35 -12.74
N ILE A 15 6.75 -18.37 -13.51
CA ILE A 15 7.55 -18.79 -14.68
C ILE A 15 7.70 -17.63 -15.66
N TYR A 16 6.60 -16.90 -15.93
CA TYR A 16 6.64 -15.73 -16.79
C TYR A 16 7.54 -14.61 -16.23
N ALA A 17 7.45 -14.33 -14.93
CA ALA A 17 8.31 -13.33 -14.29
C ALA A 17 9.81 -13.72 -14.37
N LEU A 18 10.14 -14.98 -14.11
CA LEU A 18 11.50 -15.49 -14.19
C LEU A 18 12.05 -15.47 -15.63
N GLN A 19 11.20 -15.71 -16.63
CA GLN A 19 11.58 -15.60 -18.05
C GLN A 19 11.96 -14.16 -18.45
N GLN A 20 11.36 -13.15 -17.83
CA GLN A 20 11.66 -11.74 -18.10
C GLN A 20 12.89 -11.26 -17.29
N GLY A 21 13.13 -11.84 -16.12
CA GLY A 21 14.18 -11.41 -15.19
C GLY A 21 15.53 -12.13 -15.30
N LEU A 22 15.60 -13.28 -15.96
CA LEU A 22 16.83 -14.10 -16.02
C LEU A 22 17.28 -14.39 -17.46
N PRO A 23 18.60 -14.43 -17.71
CA PRO A 23 19.14 -14.97 -18.96
C PRO A 23 18.66 -16.40 -19.22
N LYS A 24 18.40 -16.74 -20.49
CA LYS A 24 17.81 -18.03 -20.89
C LYS A 24 18.62 -19.24 -20.40
N GLU A 25 19.95 -19.10 -20.32
CA GLU A 25 20.88 -20.13 -19.85
C GLU A 25 20.72 -20.49 -18.37
N HIS A 26 20.23 -19.56 -17.53
CA HIS A 26 20.00 -19.79 -16.11
C HIS A 26 18.57 -20.22 -15.78
N LEU A 27 17.63 -20.07 -16.73
CA LEU A 27 16.21 -20.31 -16.47
C LEU A 27 15.92 -21.78 -16.12
N ALA A 28 16.40 -22.72 -16.93
CA ALA A 28 16.16 -24.15 -16.72
C ALA A 28 16.70 -24.67 -15.37
N PRO A 29 17.97 -24.41 -14.97
CA PRO A 29 18.47 -24.86 -13.67
C PRO A 29 17.76 -24.18 -12.49
N VAL A 30 17.39 -22.90 -12.61
CA VAL A 30 16.63 -22.20 -11.56
C VAL A 30 15.24 -22.82 -11.38
N LEU A 31 14.52 -23.08 -12.46
CA LEU A 31 13.19 -23.71 -12.39
C LEU A 31 13.28 -25.13 -11.80
N ALA A 32 14.27 -25.92 -12.19
CA ALA A 32 14.48 -27.26 -11.64
C ALA A 32 14.75 -27.23 -10.12
N ASN A 33 15.65 -26.36 -9.68
CA ASN A 33 15.98 -26.20 -8.26
C ASN A 33 14.79 -25.68 -7.45
N LEU A 34 14.03 -24.72 -7.99
CA LEU A 34 12.82 -24.20 -7.36
C LEU A 34 11.76 -25.28 -7.20
N GLU A 35 11.54 -26.12 -8.23
CA GLU A 35 10.61 -27.24 -8.15
C GLU A 35 11.04 -28.22 -7.07
N GLU A 36 12.31 -28.62 -7.06
CA GLU A 36 12.86 -29.56 -6.07
C GLU A 36 12.72 -29.01 -4.65
N MET A 37 13.09 -27.74 -4.42
CA MET A 37 12.94 -27.08 -3.13
C MET A 37 11.48 -27.08 -2.66
N ARG A 38 10.52 -26.82 -3.55
CA ARG A 38 9.09 -26.79 -3.20
C ARG A 38 8.54 -28.18 -2.91
N ILE A 39 8.95 -29.18 -3.68
CA ILE A 39 8.63 -30.59 -3.42
C ILE A 39 9.17 -31.01 -2.05
N HIS A 40 10.41 -30.62 -1.73
CA HIS A 40 11.03 -30.91 -0.44
C HIS A 40 10.30 -30.21 0.71
N LEU A 41 9.98 -28.91 0.56
CA LEU A 41 9.24 -28.15 1.57
C LEU A 41 7.86 -28.77 1.83
N PHE A 42 7.13 -29.08 0.75
CA PHE A 42 5.81 -29.69 0.85
C PHE A 42 5.85 -31.08 1.51
N THR A 43 6.79 -31.94 1.13
CA THR A 43 6.90 -33.29 1.71
C THR A 43 7.33 -33.26 3.17
N SER A 44 8.27 -32.39 3.53
CA SER A 44 8.70 -32.19 4.92
C SER A 44 7.51 -31.78 5.80
N ASP A 45 6.69 -30.85 5.33
CA ASP A 45 5.52 -30.37 6.06
C ASP A 45 4.39 -31.40 6.14
N ALA A 46 4.18 -32.17 5.08
CA ALA A 46 3.22 -33.27 5.09
C ALA A 46 3.60 -34.35 6.12
N TRP A 47 4.87 -34.73 6.20
CA TRP A 47 5.35 -35.69 7.20
C TRP A 47 5.26 -35.14 8.62
N ARG A 48 5.67 -33.89 8.85
CA ARG A 48 5.51 -33.23 10.17
C ARG A 48 4.05 -33.26 10.61
N SER A 49 3.15 -32.81 9.75
CA SER A 49 1.71 -32.73 10.03
C SER A 49 1.12 -34.12 10.31
N PHE A 50 1.51 -35.12 9.51
CA PHE A 50 1.11 -36.50 9.72
C PHE A 50 1.47 -37.00 11.12
N PHE A 51 2.71 -36.81 11.57
CA PHE A 51 3.14 -37.25 12.90
C PHE A 51 2.45 -36.48 14.03
N ILE A 52 2.23 -35.17 13.89
CA ILE A 52 1.50 -34.39 14.88
C ILE A 52 0.06 -34.88 15.02
N ILE A 53 -0.64 -35.08 13.90
CA ILE A 53 -2.01 -35.59 13.88
C ILE A 53 -2.06 -37.00 14.48
N LEU A 54 -1.09 -37.86 14.14
CA LEU A 54 -0.98 -39.20 14.69
C LEU A 54 -0.81 -39.17 16.21
N ILE A 55 0.14 -38.39 16.73
CA ILE A 55 0.39 -38.26 18.17
C ILE A 55 -0.84 -37.68 18.88
N GLY A 56 -1.46 -36.63 18.33
CA GLY A 56 -2.68 -36.04 18.87
C GLY A 56 -3.83 -37.05 18.92
N THR A 57 -4.01 -37.83 17.86
CA THR A 57 -5.02 -38.89 17.80
C THR A 57 -4.77 -39.97 18.87
N VAL A 58 -3.53 -40.41 19.03
CA VAL A 58 -3.15 -41.39 20.07
C VAL A 58 -3.43 -40.84 21.47
N LEU A 59 -3.10 -39.58 21.76
CA LEU A 59 -3.40 -38.94 23.05
C LEU A 59 -4.90 -38.93 23.35
N LEU A 60 -5.74 -38.58 22.36
CA LEU A 60 -7.19 -38.59 22.48
C LEU A 60 -7.75 -40.00 22.69
N LEU A 61 -7.23 -41.00 21.95
CA LEU A 61 -7.64 -42.40 22.12
C LEU A 61 -7.25 -42.97 23.49
N LEU A 62 -6.06 -42.64 24.00
CA LEU A 62 -5.63 -43.06 25.35
C LEU A 62 -6.52 -42.47 26.44
N HIS A 63 -6.97 -41.22 26.26
CA HIS A 63 -7.95 -40.63 27.15
C HIS A 63 -9.31 -41.33 27.04
N ASN A 64 -9.78 -41.63 25.83
CA ASN A 64 -11.04 -42.34 25.59
C ASN A 64 -11.06 -43.75 26.22
N ILE A 65 -9.95 -44.49 26.16
CA ILE A 65 -9.78 -45.80 26.80
C ILE A 65 -9.52 -45.67 28.32
N ARG A 66 -9.62 -44.46 28.88
CA ARG A 66 -9.40 -44.13 30.30
C ARG A 66 -8.00 -44.45 30.83
N LYS A 67 -7.00 -44.59 29.95
CA LYS A 67 -5.59 -44.77 30.31
C LYS A 67 -4.86 -43.45 30.61
N LEU A 68 -5.45 -42.32 30.23
CA LEU A 68 -4.88 -40.98 30.43
C LEU A 68 -5.90 -40.06 31.10
N LYS A 69 -5.50 -39.37 32.18
CA LYS A 69 -6.35 -38.37 32.85
C LYS A 69 -6.47 -37.10 32.01
N THR A 70 -7.61 -36.41 32.13
CA THR A 70 -7.91 -35.19 31.35
C THR A 70 -6.84 -34.11 31.49
N ALA A 71 -6.35 -33.84 32.71
CA ALA A 71 -5.30 -32.83 32.93
C ALA A 71 -4.02 -33.15 32.15
N TRP A 72 -3.56 -34.41 32.19
CA TRP A 72 -2.37 -34.84 31.46
C TRP A 72 -2.56 -34.81 29.95
N MET A 73 -3.76 -35.17 29.46
CA MET A 73 -4.10 -35.06 28.04
C MET A 73 -4.01 -33.61 27.55
N ILE A 74 -4.63 -32.67 28.27
CA ILE A 74 -4.63 -31.25 27.89
C ILE A 74 -3.20 -30.71 27.87
N THR A 75 -2.40 -31.00 28.90
CA THR A 75 -0.99 -30.57 28.96
C THR A 75 -0.19 -31.14 27.79
N ALA A 76 -0.36 -32.43 27.47
CA ALA A 76 0.37 -33.06 26.37
C ALA A 76 0.00 -32.44 25.01
N ILE A 77 -1.28 -32.16 24.78
CA ILE A 77 -1.75 -31.48 23.56
C ILE A 77 -1.19 -30.05 23.50
N ALA A 78 -1.22 -29.30 24.60
CA ALA A 78 -0.68 -27.94 24.63
C ALA A 78 0.82 -27.91 24.31
N VAL A 79 1.60 -28.86 24.85
CA VAL A 79 3.04 -29.00 24.55
C VAL A 79 3.25 -29.39 23.08
N LEU A 80 2.44 -30.31 22.54
CA LEU A 80 2.51 -30.71 21.13
C LEU A 80 2.25 -29.50 20.20
N CYS A 81 1.20 -28.72 20.48
CA CYS A 81 0.90 -27.50 19.73
C CYS A 81 2.01 -26.45 19.85
N LEU A 82 2.57 -26.26 21.05
CA LEU A 82 3.67 -25.32 21.26
C LEU A 82 4.90 -25.72 20.45
N PHE A 83 5.27 -27.01 20.44
CA PHE A 83 6.42 -27.50 19.69
C PHE A 83 6.22 -27.36 18.17
N ASP A 84 5.03 -27.67 17.66
CA ASP A 84 4.70 -27.47 16.25
C ASP A 84 4.80 -26.00 15.85
N MET A 85 4.10 -25.12 16.58
CA MET A 85 4.13 -23.68 16.29
C MET A 85 5.54 -23.11 16.42
N TRP A 86 6.32 -23.51 17.43
CA TRP A 86 7.70 -23.06 17.60
C TRP A 86 8.57 -23.47 16.40
N ALA A 87 8.51 -24.75 16.01
CA ALA A 87 9.32 -25.28 14.92
C ALA A 87 8.98 -24.62 13.57
N VAL A 88 7.70 -24.29 13.34
CA VAL A 88 7.26 -23.56 12.15
C VAL A 88 7.69 -22.10 12.21
N ASN A 89 7.48 -21.41 13.34
CA ASN A 89 7.79 -19.98 13.49
C ASN A 89 9.29 -19.70 13.33
N LYS A 90 10.16 -20.57 13.85
CA LYS A 90 11.62 -20.47 13.68
C LYS A 90 12.10 -20.64 12.24
N ARG A 91 11.24 -21.03 11.27
CA ARG A 91 11.61 -21.00 9.84
C ARG A 91 11.38 -19.63 9.21
N TYR A 92 10.45 -18.85 9.75
CA TYR A 92 10.06 -17.54 9.22
C TYR A 92 10.77 -16.39 9.92
N LEU A 93 10.95 -16.49 11.24
CA LEU A 93 11.65 -15.51 12.06
C LEU A 93 12.64 -16.23 13.00
N TYR A 94 13.91 -16.25 12.61
CA TYR A 94 14.99 -16.88 13.38
C TYR A 94 16.05 -15.88 13.84
N ASP A 95 16.94 -16.35 14.72
CA ASP A 95 17.79 -15.48 15.53
C ASP A 95 18.73 -14.59 14.68
N ASP A 96 19.17 -15.07 13.51
CA ASP A 96 20.05 -14.29 12.62
C ASP A 96 19.31 -13.22 11.80
N GLN A 97 17.97 -13.22 11.78
CA GLN A 97 17.19 -12.19 11.11
C GLN A 97 16.96 -10.95 11.98
N PHE A 98 17.26 -11.04 13.28
CA PHE A 98 17.16 -9.90 14.17
C PHE A 98 18.38 -8.98 13.97
N VAL A 99 18.12 -7.81 13.42
CA VAL A 99 19.13 -6.76 13.26
C VAL A 99 18.88 -5.63 14.25
N PRO A 100 19.93 -4.91 14.70
CA PRO A 100 19.78 -3.68 15.46
C PRO A 100 18.86 -2.68 14.76
N SER A 101 17.98 -2.00 15.50
CA SER A 101 16.95 -1.10 14.92
C SER A 101 17.54 0.02 14.05
N ASN A 102 18.73 0.52 14.40
CA ASN A 102 19.43 1.53 13.60
C ASN A 102 19.77 1.02 12.19
N GLN A 103 20.14 -0.26 12.04
CA GLN A 103 20.45 -0.82 10.72
C GLN A 103 19.21 -0.91 9.81
N ILE A 104 18.02 -1.15 10.38
CA ILE A 104 16.76 -1.13 9.61
C ILE A 104 16.46 0.30 9.15
N VAL A 105 16.61 1.28 10.05
CA VAL A 105 16.37 2.69 9.71
C VAL A 105 17.34 3.16 8.63
N GLU A 106 18.63 2.86 8.78
CA GLU A 106 19.67 3.23 7.82
C GLU A 106 19.51 2.55 6.46
N LYS A 107 19.00 1.31 6.41
CA LYS A 107 18.83 0.57 5.14
C LYS A 107 17.50 0.83 4.46
N THR A 108 16.41 0.94 5.23
CA THR A 108 15.04 0.98 4.69
C THR A 108 14.48 2.39 4.62
N PHE A 109 14.86 3.25 5.58
CA PHE A 109 14.36 4.62 5.71
C PHE A 109 15.48 5.65 5.51
N ALA A 110 16.51 5.29 4.74
CA ALA A 110 17.63 6.16 4.42
C ALA A 110 17.12 7.48 3.83
N LYS A 111 17.53 8.59 4.43
CA LYS A 111 17.11 9.92 3.99
C LYS A 111 17.80 10.26 2.66
N THR A 112 17.02 10.48 1.62
CA THR A 112 17.52 10.81 0.28
C THR A 112 17.88 12.30 0.15
N GLN A 113 18.57 12.67 -0.94
CA GLN A 113 18.80 14.09 -1.25
C GLN A 113 17.48 14.84 -1.51
N THR A 114 16.51 14.17 -2.15
CA THR A 114 15.14 14.67 -2.34
C THR A 114 14.45 14.96 -1.01
N ASP A 115 14.57 14.04 -0.04
CA ASP A 115 14.00 14.26 1.29
C ASP A 115 14.64 15.47 1.98
N ASN A 116 15.97 15.62 1.86
CA ASN A 116 16.67 16.77 2.40
C ASN A 116 16.27 18.09 1.74
N PHE A 117 15.95 18.09 0.45
CA PHE A 117 15.42 19.27 -0.24
C PHE A 117 14.02 19.62 0.24
N ILE A 118 13.09 18.65 0.24
CA ILE A 118 11.69 18.88 0.64
C ILE A 118 11.60 19.34 2.10
N LEU A 119 12.42 18.76 2.99
CA LEU A 119 12.44 19.13 4.42
C LEU A 119 13.05 20.52 4.71
N GLN A 120 13.55 21.23 3.71
CA GLN A 120 13.85 22.66 3.84
C GLN A 120 12.58 23.51 3.91
N ASP A 121 11.47 23.00 3.36
CA ASP A 121 10.16 23.63 3.54
C ASP A 121 9.65 23.39 4.95
N THR A 122 9.60 24.48 5.72
CA THR A 122 9.13 24.50 7.12
C THR A 122 7.64 24.81 7.24
N SER A 123 6.91 24.86 6.12
CA SER A 123 5.46 25.03 6.12
C SER A 123 4.81 23.94 6.99
N PRO A 124 3.82 24.31 7.85
CA PRO A 124 3.27 23.38 8.84
C PRO A 124 2.55 22.18 8.20
N ASP A 125 2.01 22.37 7.00
CA ASP A 125 1.29 21.32 6.30
C ASP A 125 1.43 21.42 4.78
N TYR A 126 1.90 20.32 4.20
CA TYR A 126 1.92 20.04 2.77
C TYR A 126 1.94 18.52 2.61
N ARG A 127 1.51 18.04 1.44
CA ARG A 127 1.60 16.61 1.11
C ARG A 127 2.52 16.34 -0.04
N VAL A 128 3.09 15.13 -0.03
CA VAL A 128 4.05 14.64 -1.01
C VAL A 128 3.43 13.48 -1.79
N LEU A 129 3.64 13.50 -3.11
CA LEU A 129 3.28 12.43 -4.02
C LEU A 129 4.55 11.81 -4.61
N ASN A 130 4.77 10.52 -4.35
CA ASN A 130 5.97 9.83 -4.81
C ASN A 130 5.69 8.90 -6.00
N PHE A 131 6.19 9.26 -7.18
CA PHE A 131 6.15 8.46 -8.41
C PHE A 131 7.36 7.53 -8.57
N ALA A 132 8.43 7.72 -7.78
CA ALA A 132 9.62 6.85 -7.84
C ALA A 132 9.40 5.48 -7.18
N SER A 133 8.26 5.29 -6.51
CA SER A 133 7.87 4.06 -5.82
C SER A 133 6.42 3.67 -6.17
N ASN A 134 5.96 2.52 -5.66
CA ASN A 134 4.55 2.15 -5.75
C ASN A 134 3.75 2.94 -4.72
N THR A 135 3.36 4.18 -5.07
CA THR A 135 2.78 5.22 -4.22
C THR A 135 1.79 4.70 -3.16
N PHE A 136 0.86 3.81 -3.54
CA PHE A 136 -0.20 3.33 -2.66
C PHE A 136 0.08 1.99 -1.97
N ASN A 137 1.30 1.47 -2.12
CA ASN A 137 1.77 0.18 -1.60
C ASN A 137 3.18 0.27 -0.97
N GLU A 138 3.56 1.44 -0.46
CA GLU A 138 4.83 1.69 0.23
C GLU A 138 4.62 2.61 1.43
N ASN A 139 5.51 2.57 2.42
CA ASN A 139 5.44 3.40 3.64
C ASN A 139 6.72 4.19 3.93
N ASN A 140 7.71 4.15 3.04
CA ASN A 140 8.97 4.86 3.20
C ASN A 140 8.75 6.37 3.08
N THR A 141 7.97 6.84 2.10
CA THR A 141 7.69 8.29 1.95
C THR A 141 7.04 8.87 3.20
N SER A 142 6.13 8.11 3.82
CA SER A 142 5.41 8.51 5.03
C SER A 142 6.29 8.61 6.28
N TYR A 143 7.50 8.04 6.25
CA TYR A 143 8.45 8.14 7.36
C TYR A 143 9.02 9.57 7.47
N TRP A 144 9.26 10.22 6.33
CA TRP A 144 9.84 11.58 6.29
C TRP A 144 8.83 12.68 5.97
N HIS A 145 7.74 12.35 5.26
CA HIS A 145 6.79 13.33 4.73
C HIS A 145 5.33 12.93 4.96
N LYS A 146 4.40 13.88 4.82
CA LYS A 146 2.97 13.57 4.78
C LYS A 146 2.62 13.06 3.38
N SER A 147 2.70 11.75 3.17
CA SER A 147 2.39 11.15 1.87
C SER A 147 0.89 11.16 1.56
N ILE A 148 0.55 11.38 0.29
CA ILE A 148 -0.79 11.09 -0.26
C ILE A 148 -0.97 9.59 -0.47
N GLY A 149 0.15 8.91 -0.68
CA GLY A 149 0.23 7.47 -0.77
C GLY A 149 0.21 6.77 0.58
N GLY A 150 0.75 5.56 0.61
CA GLY A 150 0.82 4.74 1.81
C GLY A 150 0.18 3.37 1.64
N TYR A 151 0.87 2.34 2.14
CA TYR A 151 0.29 1.04 2.37
C TYR A 151 -0.36 0.95 3.75
N HIS A 152 -1.63 0.55 3.76
CA HIS A 152 -2.35 0.17 4.97
C HIS A 152 -3.23 -1.05 4.68
N ALA A 153 -3.17 -2.08 5.52
CA ALA A 153 -3.92 -3.33 5.33
C ALA A 153 -5.45 -3.13 5.35
N ALA A 154 -5.93 -2.10 6.06
CA ALA A 154 -7.33 -1.71 6.12
C ALA A 154 -7.49 -0.25 5.68
N LYS A 155 -7.20 0.06 4.41
CA LYS A 155 -7.34 1.42 3.86
C LYS A 155 -8.81 1.86 3.92
N LEU A 156 -9.06 3.13 4.27
CA LEU A 156 -10.42 3.68 4.33
C LEU A 156 -11.09 3.57 2.97
N ARG A 157 -12.29 2.98 2.93
CA ARG A 157 -13.05 2.77 1.69
C ARG A 157 -13.23 4.06 0.87
N ARG A 158 -13.62 5.16 1.53
CA ARG A 158 -13.78 6.46 0.86
C ARG A 158 -12.50 6.94 0.18
N TYR A 159 -11.35 6.69 0.80
CA TYR A 159 -10.05 7.06 0.22
C TYR A 159 -9.66 6.12 -0.92
N GLN A 160 -9.92 4.82 -0.79
CA GLN A 160 -9.72 3.85 -1.87
C GLN A 160 -10.59 4.21 -3.09
N GLU A 161 -11.85 4.59 -2.89
CA GLU A 161 -12.74 5.04 -3.97
C GLU A 161 -12.23 6.34 -4.63
N MET A 162 -11.68 7.28 -3.85
CA MET A 162 -10.99 8.47 -4.39
C MET A 162 -9.76 8.10 -5.23
N ILE A 163 -8.97 7.12 -4.77
CA ILE A 163 -7.80 6.61 -5.50
C ILE A 163 -8.24 6.02 -6.84
N ASP A 164 -9.24 5.15 -6.82
CA ASP A 164 -9.64 4.36 -7.99
C ASP A 164 -10.38 5.21 -9.02
N ARG A 165 -11.25 6.13 -8.58
CA ARG A 165 -12.07 6.94 -9.48
C ARG A 165 -11.34 8.18 -10.03
N HIS A 166 -10.45 8.79 -9.24
CA HIS A 166 -9.86 10.09 -9.57
C HIS A 166 -8.33 10.09 -9.54
N ILE A 167 -7.74 9.85 -8.35
CA ILE A 167 -6.31 10.12 -8.13
C ILE A 167 -5.43 9.30 -9.07
N SER A 168 -5.74 8.02 -9.30
CA SER A 168 -4.94 7.17 -10.19
C SER A 168 -4.91 7.69 -11.63
N LYS A 169 -6.03 8.22 -12.12
CA LYS A 169 -6.12 8.80 -13.47
C LYS A 169 -5.37 10.13 -13.55
N GLU A 170 -5.55 11.01 -12.55
CA GLU A 170 -4.80 12.27 -12.47
C GLU A 170 -3.30 12.03 -12.37
N MET A 171 -2.86 11.06 -11.58
CA MET A 171 -1.46 10.65 -11.48
C MET A 171 -0.86 10.21 -12.82
N GLN A 172 -1.59 9.39 -13.59
CA GLN A 172 -1.13 8.94 -14.91
C GLN A 172 -1.00 10.12 -15.89
N ASN A 173 -1.96 11.04 -15.87
CA ASN A 173 -1.92 12.24 -16.73
C ASN A 173 -0.79 13.17 -16.31
N LEU A 174 -0.69 13.48 -15.01
CA LEU A 174 0.34 14.34 -14.44
C LEU A 174 1.74 13.81 -14.76
N TYR A 175 1.98 12.51 -14.57
CA TYR A 175 3.27 11.90 -14.89
C TYR A 175 3.65 12.09 -16.37
N ARG A 176 2.69 11.89 -17.27
CA ARG A 176 2.88 12.08 -18.72
C ARG A 176 3.15 13.54 -19.07
N GLU A 177 2.35 14.46 -18.56
CA GLU A 177 2.47 15.90 -18.86
C GLU A 177 3.81 16.45 -18.36
N VAL A 178 4.19 16.15 -17.12
CA VAL A 178 5.48 16.54 -16.54
C VAL A 178 6.65 15.97 -17.34
N SER A 179 6.56 14.70 -17.75
CA SER A 179 7.60 14.09 -18.59
C SER A 179 7.71 14.80 -19.95
N SER A 180 6.60 15.23 -20.54
CA SER A 180 6.57 15.93 -21.83
C SER A 180 7.02 17.38 -21.75
N SER A 181 6.81 18.06 -20.61
CA SER A 181 7.27 19.42 -20.35
C SER A 181 8.67 19.49 -19.75
N GLN A 182 9.37 18.35 -19.64
CA GLN A 182 10.71 18.25 -19.04
C GLN A 182 10.77 18.81 -17.61
N GLY A 183 9.70 18.62 -16.83
CA GLY A 183 9.61 19.10 -15.45
C GLY A 183 9.09 20.53 -15.28
N ASP A 184 8.78 21.26 -16.35
CA ASP A 184 8.19 22.60 -16.22
C ASP A 184 6.72 22.50 -15.82
N MET A 185 6.46 22.71 -14.52
CA MET A 185 5.12 22.71 -13.95
C MET A 185 4.26 23.87 -14.42
N ASN A 186 4.85 25.00 -14.84
CA ASN A 186 4.07 26.17 -15.26
C ASN A 186 3.43 26.00 -16.64
N ALA A 187 3.92 25.04 -17.42
CA ALA A 187 3.37 24.68 -18.73
C ALA A 187 2.15 23.74 -18.64
N LEU A 188 1.82 23.23 -17.44
CA LEU A 188 0.73 22.29 -17.24
C LEU A 188 -0.61 22.99 -17.03
N ASN A 189 -1.69 22.28 -17.36
CA ASN A 189 -3.03 22.72 -17.00
C ASN A 189 -3.37 22.18 -15.59
N PRO A 190 -3.48 23.04 -14.54
CA PRO A 190 -3.75 22.59 -13.18
C PRO A 190 -5.09 21.86 -13.00
N ASP A 191 -6.01 22.02 -13.95
CA ASP A 191 -7.31 21.38 -13.91
C ASP A 191 -7.23 19.86 -14.23
N THR A 192 -6.13 19.37 -14.82
CA THR A 192 -5.96 17.95 -15.14
C THR A 192 -5.59 17.10 -13.91
N PHE A 193 -5.17 17.74 -12.81
CA PHE A 193 -4.82 17.13 -11.52
C PHE A 193 -5.44 17.89 -10.33
N ARG A 194 -6.68 18.37 -10.50
CA ARG A 194 -7.39 19.19 -9.52
C ARG A 194 -7.61 18.47 -8.19
N ILE A 195 -7.79 17.15 -8.19
CA ILE A 195 -7.99 16.36 -6.96
C ILE A 195 -6.68 16.22 -6.20
N LEU A 196 -5.54 16.05 -6.89
CA LEU A 196 -4.22 16.16 -6.25
C LEU A 196 -4.02 17.56 -5.64
N ASN A 197 -4.40 18.63 -6.33
CA ASN A 197 -4.32 19.99 -5.78
C ASN A 197 -5.21 20.18 -4.54
N MET A 198 -6.42 19.61 -4.58
CA MET A 198 -7.37 19.57 -3.47
C MET A 198 -6.83 18.83 -2.24
N LEU A 199 -5.95 17.84 -2.43
CA LEU A 199 -5.30 17.11 -1.34
C LEU A 199 -4.04 17.82 -0.79
N ASN A 200 -3.82 19.08 -1.18
CA ASN A 200 -2.65 19.88 -0.79
C ASN A 200 -1.31 19.22 -1.21
N THR A 201 -1.26 18.63 -2.42
CA THR A 201 -0.03 18.06 -2.98
C THR A 201 0.95 19.15 -3.37
N LYS A 202 1.97 19.43 -2.56
CA LYS A 202 2.96 20.47 -2.86
C LYS A 202 4.20 19.92 -3.53
N TYR A 203 4.65 18.72 -3.17
CA TYR A 203 5.87 18.13 -3.75
C TYR A 203 5.56 16.83 -4.49
N LEU A 204 6.17 16.70 -5.66
CA LEU A 204 6.13 15.52 -6.51
C LEU A 204 7.54 14.93 -6.57
N ILE A 205 7.70 13.64 -6.33
CA ILE A 205 8.99 12.94 -6.41
C ILE A 205 8.96 12.05 -7.64
N PHE A 206 9.80 12.34 -8.64
CA PHE A 206 9.94 11.55 -9.87
C PHE A 206 11.16 10.64 -9.81
N PRO A 207 11.13 9.49 -10.51
CA PRO A 207 12.32 8.67 -10.68
C PRO A 207 13.37 9.42 -11.52
N GLY A 208 14.63 9.40 -11.07
CA GLY A 208 15.78 9.94 -11.78
C GLY A 208 16.67 8.82 -12.34
N GLU A 209 17.94 9.16 -12.62
CA GLU A 209 18.92 8.16 -13.04
C GLU A 209 19.34 7.25 -11.86
N GLY A 210 19.31 5.93 -12.08
CA GLY A 210 19.64 4.94 -11.07
C GLY A 210 18.65 4.94 -9.91
N GLU A 211 19.16 5.03 -8.67
CA GLU A 211 18.34 5.10 -7.45
C GLU A 211 18.02 6.55 -7.03
N ASN A 212 18.45 7.55 -7.81
CA ASN A 212 18.17 8.94 -7.51
C ASN A 212 16.71 9.30 -7.83
N THR A 213 16.22 10.32 -7.14
CA THR A 213 14.89 10.88 -7.36
C THR A 213 14.98 12.39 -7.59
N ILE A 214 13.97 12.95 -8.25
CA ILE A 214 13.91 14.35 -8.63
C ILE A 214 12.68 14.98 -7.94
N PRO A 215 12.85 15.93 -7.01
CA PRO A 215 11.75 16.68 -6.45
C PRO A 215 11.29 17.78 -7.41
N LEU A 216 9.97 17.92 -7.59
CA LEU A 216 9.33 19.05 -8.25
C LEU A 216 8.30 19.69 -7.32
N GLU A 217 8.23 21.01 -7.31
CA GLU A 217 7.20 21.76 -6.58
C GLU A 217 5.98 21.96 -7.47
N ASN A 218 4.81 21.65 -6.93
CA ASN A 218 3.52 21.93 -7.53
C ASN A 218 3.00 23.29 -7.04
N PRO A 219 3.03 24.35 -7.88
CA PRO A 219 2.58 25.69 -7.48
C PRO A 219 1.05 25.81 -7.36
N TYR A 220 0.30 24.77 -7.73
CA TYR A 220 -1.16 24.79 -7.81
C TYR A 220 -1.87 24.12 -6.63
N ALA A 221 -1.14 23.71 -5.58
CA ALA A 221 -1.73 23.15 -4.37
C ALA A 221 -2.73 24.14 -3.73
N TYR A 222 -3.92 23.67 -3.36
CA TYR A 222 -4.96 24.55 -2.82
C TYR A 222 -4.74 24.97 -1.37
N GLY A 223 -3.73 24.39 -0.70
CA GLY A 223 -3.50 24.60 0.73
C GLY A 223 -4.43 23.75 1.60
N ASN A 224 -4.48 24.08 2.89
CA ASN A 224 -5.21 23.30 3.89
C ASN A 224 -6.72 23.54 3.87
N ALA A 225 -7.14 24.72 3.42
CA ALA A 225 -8.52 25.09 3.18
C ALA A 225 -8.56 26.23 2.15
N TRP A 226 -9.67 26.32 1.44
CA TRP A 226 -9.93 27.38 0.47
C TRP A 226 -11.41 27.74 0.48
N PHE A 227 -11.73 28.95 0.03
CA PHE A 227 -13.10 29.38 -0.18
C PHE A 227 -13.62 28.89 -1.53
N VAL A 228 -14.93 28.65 -1.60
CA VAL A 228 -15.65 28.30 -2.83
C VAL A 228 -16.75 29.33 -3.10
N ASP A 229 -17.13 29.48 -4.37
CA ASP A 229 -18.17 30.41 -4.82
C ASP A 229 -19.55 29.74 -4.87
N ASN A 230 -19.58 28.43 -5.12
CA ASN A 230 -20.81 27.68 -5.40
C ASN A 230 -20.93 26.42 -4.53
N ILE A 231 -22.18 26.01 -4.30
CA ILE A 231 -22.52 24.74 -3.66
C ILE A 231 -23.38 23.93 -4.62
N ALA A 232 -22.89 22.74 -4.99
CA ALA A 232 -23.64 21.75 -5.75
C ALA A 232 -24.22 20.70 -4.79
N TYR A 233 -25.55 20.66 -4.68
CA TYR A 233 -26.23 19.61 -3.92
C TYR A 233 -26.44 18.37 -4.77
N VAL A 234 -26.16 17.20 -4.20
CA VAL A 234 -26.30 15.89 -4.86
C VAL A 234 -27.09 14.92 -3.99
N ASP A 235 -27.73 13.92 -4.59
CA ASP A 235 -28.72 13.11 -3.88
C ASP A 235 -28.09 12.00 -3.03
N ASN A 236 -26.86 11.60 -3.32
CA ASN A 236 -26.19 10.49 -2.63
C ASN A 236 -24.66 10.51 -2.79
N ALA A 237 -23.97 9.64 -2.04
CA ALA A 237 -22.51 9.53 -2.03
C ALA A 237 -21.88 9.14 -3.38
N ASN A 238 -22.60 8.42 -4.26
CA ASN A 238 -22.05 8.11 -5.60
C ASN A 238 -21.99 9.37 -6.45
N GLU A 239 -23.03 10.21 -6.39
CA GLU A 239 -23.04 11.50 -7.08
C GLU A 239 -22.02 12.48 -6.48
N GLU A 240 -21.75 12.42 -5.16
CA GLU A 240 -20.69 13.23 -4.54
C GLU A 240 -19.33 12.95 -5.18
N ILE A 241 -18.94 11.68 -5.24
CA ILE A 241 -17.66 11.31 -5.83
C ILE A 241 -17.66 11.49 -7.35
N ASP A 242 -18.80 11.32 -8.03
CA ASP A 242 -18.87 11.51 -9.49
C ASP A 242 -18.84 12.96 -9.93
N ALA A 243 -19.38 13.88 -9.13
CA ALA A 243 -19.32 15.31 -9.39
C ALA A 243 -17.88 15.81 -9.51
N LEU A 244 -16.92 15.19 -8.79
CA LEU A 244 -15.50 15.53 -8.87
C LEU A 244 -14.88 15.34 -10.27
N ASN A 245 -15.53 14.59 -11.17
CA ASN A 245 -15.09 14.47 -12.57
C ASN A 245 -15.26 15.78 -13.37
N THR A 246 -16.21 16.62 -12.98
CA THR A 246 -16.65 17.78 -13.78
C THR A 246 -16.49 19.11 -13.04
N ILE A 247 -16.68 19.10 -11.73
CA ILE A 247 -16.58 20.32 -10.92
C ILE A 247 -15.12 20.74 -10.68
N PHE A 248 -14.94 21.99 -10.29
CA PHE A 248 -13.64 22.55 -9.89
C PHE A 248 -13.69 22.76 -8.37
N PRO A 249 -13.03 21.92 -7.56
CA PRO A 249 -13.14 22.00 -6.11
C PRO A 249 -12.70 23.34 -5.53
N ALA A 250 -11.81 24.07 -6.21
CA ALA A 250 -11.42 25.43 -5.86
C ALA A 250 -12.56 26.47 -5.93
N ARG A 251 -13.67 26.16 -6.60
CA ARG A 251 -14.80 27.08 -6.83
C ARG A 251 -16.16 26.51 -6.41
N THR A 252 -16.29 25.18 -6.34
CA THR A 252 -17.55 24.52 -6.05
C THR A 252 -17.36 23.45 -5.00
N ALA A 253 -18.11 23.54 -3.90
CA ALA A 253 -18.25 22.45 -2.94
C ALA A 253 -19.41 21.53 -3.36
N VAL A 254 -19.21 20.22 -3.23
CA VAL A 254 -20.27 19.21 -3.43
C VAL A 254 -20.79 18.79 -2.07
N VAL A 255 -22.11 18.78 -1.91
CA VAL A 255 -22.76 18.53 -0.62
C VAL A 255 -23.93 17.57 -0.80
N ASP A 256 -23.93 16.46 -0.06
CA ASP A 256 -25.10 15.57 0.03
C ASP A 256 -26.36 16.32 0.49
N MET A 257 -27.49 16.04 -0.14
CA MET A 257 -28.80 16.64 0.11
C MET A 257 -29.19 16.60 1.61
N ARG A 258 -28.74 15.59 2.36
CA ARG A 258 -28.97 15.47 3.81
C ARG A 258 -28.39 16.63 4.63
N PHE A 259 -27.44 17.39 4.09
CA PHE A 259 -26.84 18.55 4.74
C PHE A 259 -27.38 19.89 4.23
N LYS A 260 -28.31 19.90 3.27
CA LYS A 260 -28.85 21.12 2.67
C LYS A 260 -29.47 22.07 3.68
N ASP A 261 -30.24 21.54 4.63
CA ASP A 261 -30.89 22.35 5.66
C ASP A 261 -29.87 22.98 6.62
N LYS A 262 -28.74 22.32 6.87
CA LYS A 262 -27.65 22.88 7.69
C LYS A 262 -26.96 24.08 7.01
N LEU A 263 -27.08 24.18 5.69
CA LEU A 263 -26.54 25.27 4.87
C LEU A 263 -27.61 26.27 4.43
N ASN A 264 -28.82 26.19 5.01
CA ASN A 264 -29.97 27.02 4.66
C ASN A 264 -30.31 26.99 3.15
N GLY A 265 -29.98 25.90 2.46
CA GLY A 265 -30.20 25.77 1.01
C GLY A 265 -29.37 26.72 0.14
N THR A 266 -28.30 27.32 0.68
CA THR A 266 -27.43 28.25 -0.06
C THR A 266 -26.78 27.56 -1.27
N THR A 267 -26.87 28.16 -2.45
CA THR A 267 -26.25 27.65 -3.69
C THR A 267 -25.05 28.46 -4.16
N SER A 268 -24.93 29.71 -3.69
CA SER A 268 -23.81 30.60 -4.00
C SER A 268 -23.35 31.32 -2.74
N ILE A 269 -22.05 31.39 -2.53
CA ILE A 269 -21.42 32.11 -1.42
C ILE A 269 -20.71 33.33 -2.01
N GLN A 270 -21.02 34.52 -1.50
CA GLN A 270 -20.17 35.68 -1.79
C GLN A 270 -18.92 35.58 -0.93
N LYS A 271 -17.77 35.40 -1.58
CA LYS A 271 -16.47 35.45 -0.90
C LYS A 271 -16.27 36.85 -0.33
N ASP A 272 -16.07 36.94 0.98
CA ASP A 272 -15.60 38.17 1.61
C ASP A 272 -14.18 38.47 1.10
N THR A 273 -14.01 39.59 0.40
CA THR A 273 -12.74 40.02 -0.16
C THR A 273 -11.65 40.28 0.88
N ALA A 274 -12.03 40.48 2.15
CA ALA A 274 -11.09 40.65 3.26
C ALA A 274 -10.75 39.33 3.98
N ALA A 275 -11.45 38.22 3.68
CA ALA A 275 -11.22 36.95 4.34
C ALA A 275 -9.98 36.23 3.76
N THR A 276 -9.06 35.86 4.65
CA THR A 276 -7.84 35.10 4.35
C THR A 276 -7.80 33.81 5.18
N ILE A 277 -7.21 32.75 4.63
CA ILE A 277 -6.96 31.46 5.29
C ILE A 277 -5.47 31.33 5.57
#